data_AF-A0A087TFJ0-F1
#
_entry.id   AF-A0A087TFJ0-F1
#
_cell.length_a   1.000
_cell.length_b   1.000
_cell.length_c   1.000
_cell.angle_alpha   90.00
_cell.angle_beta   90.00
_cell.angle_gamma   90.00
#
_symmetry.space_group_name_H-M   'P 1'
#
loop_
_entity.id
_entity.type
_entity.pdbx_description
1 polymer ?
#
loop_
_entity_poly.entity_id
_entity_poly.type
_entity_poly.pdbx_seq_one_letter_code
_entity_poly.pdbx_strand_id
1 'polypeptide(L)'
;MVWGGIIFDHKVSLVHINGNLTADRYVTQILEPFVLPWLQGPPNTVFQQDNAKPHVGRRTLNSLTGLGILPWPAASPDQNPIEHLWDVIERDINRGPRQQTLDDLHTALDVA
;
A
#
# COMPACT_ATOMS: atom_id res chain seq x y z
N MET A 1 5.56 -5.31 -8.92
CA MET A 1 5.02 -5.24 -7.55
C MET A 1 3.95 -4.18 -7.55
N VAL A 2 2.90 -4.33 -6.74
CA VAL A 2 1.88 -3.29 -6.58
C VAL A 2 1.84 -2.83 -5.12
N TRP A 3 1.48 -1.58 -4.92
CA TRP A 3 1.13 -1.05 -3.61
C TRP A 3 -0.33 -0.61 -3.63
N GLY A 4 -1.03 -0.87 -2.54
CA GLY A 4 -2.41 -0.45 -2.35
C GLY A 4 -2.59 0.10 -0.94
N GLY A 5 -3.59 0.94 -0.79
CA GLY A 5 -4.04 1.46 0.50
C GLY A 5 -5.56 1.39 0.57
N ILE A 6 -6.09 1.22 1.77
CA ILE A 6 -7.51 1.33 2.03
C ILE A 6 -7.74 2.39 3.10
N ILE A 7 -8.82 3.13 2.93
CA ILE A 7 -9.31 4.15 3.86
C ILE A 7 -10.79 3.84 4.06
N PHE A 8 -11.32 4.09 5.25
CA PHE A 8 -12.70 3.78 5.69
C PHE A 8 -13.71 3.32 4.61
N ASP A 9 -14.08 4.20 3.68
CA ASP A 9 -15.07 3.96 2.61
C ASP A 9 -14.49 4.00 1.18
N HIS A 10 -13.16 4.06 1.02
CA HIS A 10 -12.47 4.19 -0.27
C HIS A 10 -11.22 3.31 -0.37
N LYS A 11 -10.92 2.78 -1.57
CA LYS A 11 -9.60 2.23 -1.89
C LYS A 11 -8.73 3.29 -2.57
N VAL A 12 -7.45 3.30 -2.25
CA VAL A 12 -6.44 4.03 -3.04
C VAL A 12 -6.16 3.23 -4.31
N SER A 13 -6.05 3.91 -5.45
CA SER A 13 -5.67 3.26 -6.71
C SER A 13 -4.38 2.46 -6.55
N LEU A 14 -4.33 1.29 -7.19
CA LEU A 14 -3.13 0.46 -7.16
C LEU A 14 -1.97 1.19 -7.83
N VAL A 15 -0.83 1.22 -7.14
CA VAL A 15 0.39 1.86 -7.64
C VAL A 15 1.32 0.76 -8.15
N HIS A 16 1.56 0.75 -9.46
CA HIS A 16 2.46 -0.21 -10.08
C HIS A 16 3.91 0.20 -9.87
N ILE A 17 4.66 -0.65 -9.19
CA ILE A 17 6.06 -0.42 -8.84
C ILE A 17 6.93 -1.30 -9.73
N ASN A 18 7.66 -0.64 -10.62
CA ASN A 18 8.71 -1.28 -11.41
C ASN A 18 9.96 -1.50 -10.55
N GLY A 19 10.42 -2.74 -10.42
CA GLY A 19 11.57 -3.12 -9.59
C GLY A 19 11.34 -3.01 -8.08
N ASN A 20 12.43 -2.88 -7.32
CA ASN A 20 12.39 -2.84 -5.86
C ASN A 20 11.95 -1.47 -5.33
N LEU A 21 11.13 -1.48 -4.28
CA LEU A 21 10.75 -0.28 -3.54
C LEU A 21 11.82 0.07 -2.51
N THR A 22 12.40 1.26 -2.62
CA THR A 22 13.33 1.83 -1.63
C THR A 22 12.58 2.82 -0.74
N ALA A 23 13.16 3.23 0.39
CA ALA A 23 12.55 4.26 1.25
C ALA A 23 12.30 5.58 0.49
N ASP A 24 13.23 5.99 -0.38
CA ASP A 24 13.09 7.19 -1.19
C ASP A 24 11.94 7.09 -2.20
N ARG A 25 11.83 5.94 -2.89
CA ARG A 25 10.71 5.68 -3.80
C ARG A 25 9.39 5.52 -3.07
N TYR A 26 9.40 4.96 -1.86
CA TYR A 26 8.21 4.87 -1.03
C TYR A 26 7.70 6.26 -0.64
N VAL A 27 8.60 7.18 -0.30
CA VAL A 27 8.21 8.56 -0.02
C VAL A 27 7.66 9.24 -1.29
N THR A 28 8.42 9.23 -2.38
CA THR A 28 8.11 10.03 -3.58
C THR A 28 7.00 9.45 -4.45
N GLN A 29 6.85 8.12 -4.51
CA GLN A 29 5.87 7.46 -5.38
C GLN A 29 4.60 7.05 -4.63
N ILE A 30 4.64 6.97 -3.29
CA ILE A 30 3.52 6.48 -2.48
C ILE A 30 3.08 7.49 -1.41
N LEU A 31 3.96 7.84 -0.47
CA LEU A 31 3.53 8.66 0.67
C LEU A 31 3.08 10.05 0.24
N GLU A 32 3.94 10.79 -0.47
CA GLU A 32 3.66 12.15 -0.93
C GLU A 32 2.38 12.26 -1.77
N PRO A 33 2.15 11.43 -2.81
CA PRO A 33 0.95 11.55 -3.64
C PRO A 33 -0.31 10.96 -3.02
N PHE A 34 -0.22 9.90 -2.20
CA PHE A 34 -1.40 9.11 -1.83
C PHE A 34 -1.67 8.99 -0.32
N VAL A 35 -0.70 9.24 0.56
CA VAL A 35 -0.88 9.03 2.00
C VAL A 35 -0.88 10.35 2.77
N LEU A 36 0.11 11.21 2.53
CA LEU A 36 0.26 12.50 3.23
C LEU A 36 -0.96 13.43 3.06
N PRO A 37 -1.58 13.55 1.87
CA PRO A 37 -2.77 14.40 1.71
C PRO A 37 -3.93 13.97 2.62
N TRP A 38 -4.06 12.68 2.89
CA TRP A 38 -5.08 12.15 3.79
C TRP A 38 -4.71 12.33 5.25
N LEU A 39 -3.46 12.06 5.63
CA LEU A 39 -3.03 12.21 7.03
C LEU A 39 -3.06 13.65 7.53
N GLN A 40 -2.92 14.62 6.63
CA GLN A 40 -2.97 16.04 6.95
C GLN A 40 -4.39 16.62 6.93
N GLY A 41 -5.38 15.85 6.49
CA GLY A 41 -6.77 16.29 6.39
C GLY A 41 -7.55 16.09 7.69
N PRO A 42 -8.27 14.96 7.87
CA PRO A 42 -9.13 14.76 9.03
C PRO A 42 -8.34 14.64 10.34
N PRO A 43 -8.85 15.21 11.45
CA PRO A 43 -8.23 15.04 12.75
C PRO A 43 -8.29 13.57 13.20
N ASN A 44 -7.29 13.13 13.96
CA ASN A 44 -7.16 11.76 14.48
C ASN A 44 -7.02 10.67 13.40
N THR A 45 -6.61 11.03 12.19
CA THR A 45 -6.24 10.03 11.18
C THR A 45 -4.96 9.31 11.61
N VAL A 46 -5.00 7.98 11.59
CA VAL A 46 -3.86 7.13 11.93
C VAL A 46 -3.49 6.31 10.71
N PHE A 47 -2.23 6.37 10.31
CA PHE A 47 -1.69 5.54 9.24
C PHE A 47 -1.18 4.21 9.78
N GLN A 48 -1.59 3.14 9.15
CA GLN A 48 -1.09 1.79 9.41
C GLN A 48 -0.19 1.36 8.25
N GLN A 49 1.01 0.91 8.58
CA GLN A 49 1.95 0.24 7.67
C GLN A 49 2.72 -0.82 8.45
N ASP A 50 3.22 -1.85 7.75
CA ASP A 50 4.10 -2.84 8.37
C ASP A 50 5.53 -2.30 8.58
N ASN A 51 6.39 -3.13 9.17
CA ASN A 51 7.79 -2.79 9.43
C ASN A 51 8.75 -3.18 8.29
N ALA A 52 8.28 -3.26 7.03
CA ALA A 52 9.16 -3.54 5.90
C ALA A 52 10.30 -2.51 5.80
N LYS A 53 11.46 -2.93 5.29
CA LYS A 53 12.68 -2.07 5.21
C LYS A 53 12.43 -0.67 4.60
N PRO A 54 11.63 -0.52 3.52
CA PRO A 54 11.31 0.81 2.98
C PRO A 54 10.49 1.66 3.95
N HIS A 55 9.58 1.06 4.73
CA HIS A 55 8.66 1.76 5.62
C HIS A 55 9.34 2.30 6.89
N VAL A 56 10.36 1.59 7.38
CA VAL A 56 11.17 1.99 8.55
C VAL A 56 12.48 2.70 8.18
N GLY A 57 12.67 3.02 6.90
CA GLY A 57 13.85 3.75 6.44
C GLY A 57 13.86 5.19 6.97
N ARG A 58 15.06 5.75 7.22
CA ARG A 58 15.21 7.11 7.76
C ARG A 58 14.41 8.15 6.97
N ARG A 59 14.45 8.07 5.64
CA ARG A 59 13.73 9.00 4.74
C ARG A 59 12.22 8.95 4.99
N THR A 60 11.67 7.74 5.13
CA THR A 60 10.24 7.49 5.38
C THR A 60 9.82 7.94 6.78
N LEU A 61 10.57 7.57 7.81
CA LEU A 61 10.28 8.00 9.18
C LEU A 61 10.31 9.53 9.29
N ASN A 62 11.26 10.19 8.63
CA ASN A 62 11.32 11.66 8.61
C ASN A 62 10.07 12.27 7.97
N SER A 63 9.58 11.74 6.84
CA SER A 63 8.36 12.24 6.18
C SER A 63 7.07 12.03 6.98
N LEU A 64 7.08 11.12 7.96
CA LEU A 64 5.92 10.81 8.81
C LEU A 64 6.00 11.49 10.18
N THR A 65 7.02 12.32 10.42
CA THR A 65 7.23 12.98 11.73
C THR A 65 6.05 13.88 12.08
N GLY A 66 5.47 13.68 13.27
CA GLY A 66 4.33 14.47 13.75
C GLY A 66 2.97 13.99 13.26
N LEU A 67 2.90 12.93 12.44
CA LEU A 67 1.66 12.30 12.01
C LEU A 67 1.30 11.12 12.91
N GLY A 68 0.02 10.76 12.94
CA GLY A 68 -0.46 9.57 13.65
C GLY A 68 -0.06 8.30 12.91
N ILE A 69 0.84 7.50 13.49
CA ILE A 69 1.26 6.20 12.96
C ILE A 69 0.90 5.11 13.96
N LEU A 70 0.24 4.04 13.51
CA LEU A 70 -0.06 2.88 14.35
C LEU A 70 1.21 2.07 14.58
N PRO A 71 1.63 1.81 15.83
CA PRO A 71 2.70 0.86 16.11
C PRO A 71 2.33 -0.52 15.59
N TRP A 72 3.22 -1.12 14.81
CA TRP A 72 2.94 -2.40 14.17
C TRP A 72 3.76 -3.54 14.79
N PRO A 73 3.13 -4.64 15.27
CA PRO A 73 3.85 -5.82 15.72
C PRO A 73 4.52 -6.56 14.55
N ALA A 74 5.66 -7.19 14.81
CA ALA A 74 6.36 -7.98 13.81
C ALA A 74 5.58 -9.25 13.47
N ALA A 75 5.57 -9.63 12.18
CA ALA A 75 4.94 -10.85 11.68
C ALA A 75 3.45 -11.01 12.03
N SER A 76 2.68 -9.91 11.95
CA SER A 76 1.23 -9.90 12.24
C SER A 76 0.39 -9.50 11.03
N PRO A 77 0.47 -10.21 9.89
CA PRO A 77 -0.37 -9.91 8.73
C PRO A 77 -1.87 -10.10 9.04
N ASP A 78 -2.21 -10.97 9.99
CA ASP A 78 -3.57 -11.24 10.46
C ASP A 78 -4.28 -9.99 11.05
N GLN A 79 -3.50 -9.01 11.51
CA GLN A 79 -4.03 -7.76 12.05
C GLN A 79 -4.26 -6.69 10.97
N ASN A 80 -3.86 -6.95 9.72
CA ASN A 80 -3.91 -5.99 8.64
C ASN A 80 -5.14 -6.19 7.75
N PRO A 81 -6.14 -5.29 7.79
CA PRO A 81 -7.39 -5.47 7.04
C PRO A 81 -7.19 -5.52 5.51
N ILE A 82 -6.11 -4.95 4.98
CA ILE A 82 -5.86 -4.98 3.53
C ILE A 82 -5.52 -6.38 3.02
N GLU A 83 -5.05 -7.31 3.87
CA GLU A 83 -4.74 -8.68 3.47
C GLU A 83 -6.00 -9.43 3.02
N HIS A 84 -7.15 -9.13 3.61
CA HIS A 84 -8.43 -9.66 3.14
C HIS A 84 -8.79 -9.15 1.75
N LEU A 85 -8.47 -7.88 1.43
CA LEU A 85 -8.71 -7.34 0.09
C LEU A 85 -7.76 -7.96 -0.93
N TRP A 86 -6.50 -8.20 -0.57
CA TRP A 86 -5.56 -8.90 -1.43
C TRP A 86 -6.00 -10.33 -1.74
N ASP A 87 -6.53 -11.08 -0.77
CA ASP A 87 -7.08 -12.43 -0.98
C ASP A 87 -8.29 -12.40 -1.93
N VAL A 88 -9.16 -11.38 -1.85
CA VAL A 88 -10.27 -11.21 -2.79
C VAL A 88 -9.76 -10.92 -4.21
N ILE A 89 -8.85 -9.96 -4.36
CA ILE A 89 -8.26 -9.58 -5.65
C ILE A 89 -7.56 -10.78 -6.30
N GLU A 90 -6.77 -11.52 -5.52
CA GLU A 90 -6.06 -12.71 -6.02
C GLU A 90 -7.05 -13.78 -6.51
N ARG A 91 -8.13 -14.04 -5.76
CA ARG A 91 -9.15 -15.01 -6.17
C ARG A 91 -9.86 -14.60 -7.46
N ASP A 92 -10.17 -13.32 -7.62
CA ASP A 92 -10.87 -12.83 -8.81
C ASP A 92 -9.95 -12.87 -10.05
N ILE A 93 -8.68 -12.49 -9.90
CA ILE A 93 -7.67 -12.65 -10.95
C ILE A 93 -7.51 -14.12 -11.36
N ASN A 94 -7.46 -15.03 -10.39
CA ASN A 94 -7.30 -16.47 -10.62
C ASN A 94 -8.53 -17.15 -11.24
N ARG A 95 -9.72 -16.55 -11.11
CA ARG A 95 -10.95 -17.00 -11.81
C ARG A 95 -10.96 -16.57 -13.29
N GLY A 96 -10.24 -15.51 -13.62
CA GLY A 96 -10.15 -14.95 -14.96
C GLY A 96 -9.22 -15.72 -15.90
N PRO A 97 -9.04 -15.22 -17.14
CA PRO A 97 -8.05 -15.77 -18.07
C PRO A 97 -6.65 -15.71 -17.49
N ARG A 98 -5.85 -16.76 -17.70
CA ARG A 98 -4.47 -16.83 -17.21
C ARG A 98 -3.62 -15.74 -17.87
N GLN A 99 -3.05 -14.87 -17.05
CA GLN A 99 -2.16 -13.78 -17.46
C GLN A 99 -0.85 -14.37 -17.99
N GLN A 100 -0.43 -13.96 -19.19
CA GLN A 100 0.78 -14.45 -19.86
C GLN A 100 1.94 -13.45 -19.76
N THR A 101 1.62 -12.16 -19.60
CA THR A 101 2.58 -11.06 -19.52
C THR A 101 2.38 -10.23 -18.25
N LEU A 102 3.37 -9.40 -17.92
CA LEU A 102 3.22 -8.42 -16.83
C LEU A 102 2.12 -7.39 -17.13
N ASP A 103 1.93 -7.03 -18.40
CA ASP A 103 0.89 -6.08 -18.82
C ASP A 103 -0.50 -6.70 -18.68
N ASP A 104 -0.65 -8.00 -18.97
CA ASP A 104 -1.88 -8.75 -18.72
C ASP A 104 -2.22 -8.74 -17.23
N LEU A 105 -1.21 -8.92 -16.37
CA LEU A 105 -1.38 -8.91 -14.91
C LEU A 105 -1.73 -7.52 -14.39
N HIS A 106 -1.06 -6.48 -14.87
CA HIS A 106 -1.40 -5.09 -14.54
C HIS A 106 -2.85 -4.76 -14.95
N THR A 107 -3.24 -5.15 -16.17
CA THR A 107 -4.61 -4.95 -16.66
C THR A 107 -5.63 -5.69 -15.79
N ALA A 108 -5.33 -6.93 -15.39
CA ALA A 108 -6.20 -7.70 -14.51
C ALA A 108 -6.33 -7.08 -13.10
N LEU A 109 -5.26 -6.51 -12.56
CA LEU A 109 -5.25 -5.81 -11.28
C LEU A 109 -6.05 -4.50 -11.32
N ASP A 110 -5.99 -3.76 -12.44
CA ASP A 110 -6.69 -2.47 -12.59
C ASP A 110 -8.22 -2.62 -12.67
N VAL A 111 -8.71 -3.81 -13.05
CA VAL A 111 -10.16 -4.10 -13.19
C VAL A 111 -10.73 -4.94 -12.05
N ALA A 112 -9.90 -5.34 -11.07
CA ALA A 112 -10.32 -6.05 -9.85
C ALA A 112 -10.80 -5.08 -8.76
#